data_AF-A0A3E0PG77-F1
#
_entry.id   AF-A0A3E0PG77-F1
#
_cell.length_a   1.000
_cell.length_b   1.000
_cell.length_c   1.000
_cell.angle_alpha   90.00
_cell.angle_beta   90.00
_cell.angle_gamma   90.00
#
_symmetry.space_group_name_H-M   'P 1'
#
loop_
_entity.id
_entity.type
_entity.pdbx_description
1 polymer ?
#
loop_
_entity_poly.entity_id
_entity_poly.type
_entity_poly.pdbx_seq_one_letter_code
_entity_poly.pdbx_strand_id
1 'polypeptide(L)'
;MDVVTATGILKDARKAVEAGSGLGGTGFWKLVGEIKRDPELSRFIDDVAEIDQKAFKNWALLWVPLWLGTTIMLVATAAGLLFVSLAYPADGFMAAVWLLLGTGVLLATTHGLGHLLVGRMVGIEFTGWFIGKVTQPQPGVKTDYSTYLRTDPAKRAWMHASGALVTKAIPLLMIGSGIAAEAPSWSVWLLLVLGLAMITTDVLWSTKASDWKKFQREMSFVQS
;
A
#
# COMPACT_ATOMS: atom_id res chain seq x y z
N MET A 1 -19.89 20.31 -7.27
CA MET A 1 -19.61 20.45 -8.74
C MET A 1 -20.84 19.98 -9.49
N ASP A 2 -21.24 20.60 -10.63
CA ASP A 2 -22.41 20.10 -11.38
C ASP A 2 -22.10 18.93 -12.34
N VAL A 3 -23.15 18.25 -12.78
CA VAL A 3 -23.09 17.07 -13.66
C VAL A 3 -22.41 17.39 -14.99
N VAL A 4 -22.68 18.55 -15.59
CA VAL A 4 -22.13 18.96 -16.89
C VAL A 4 -20.61 19.12 -16.80
N THR A 5 -20.14 19.79 -15.75
CA THR A 5 -18.72 19.98 -15.46
C THR A 5 -18.04 18.64 -15.20
N ALA A 6 -18.67 17.76 -14.42
CA ALA A 6 -18.15 16.42 -14.14
C ALA A 6 -17.98 15.59 -15.44
N THR A 7 -18.99 15.59 -16.31
CA THR A 7 -18.92 14.91 -17.61
C THR A 7 -17.81 15.47 -18.50
N GLY A 8 -17.62 16.80 -18.52
CA GLY A 8 -16.51 17.45 -19.23
C GLY A 8 -15.14 16.96 -18.76
N ILE A 9 -14.92 16.93 -17.44
CA ILE A 9 -13.68 16.44 -16.81
C ILE A 9 -13.42 14.97 -17.18
N LEU A 10 -14.44 14.10 -17.15
CA LEU A 10 -14.29 12.70 -17.51
C LEU A 10 -13.90 12.52 -18.98
N LYS A 11 -14.48 13.32 -19.88
CA LYS A 11 -14.14 13.30 -21.31
C LYS A 11 -12.68 13.69 -21.54
N ASP A 12 -12.22 14.76 -20.90
CA ASP A 12 -10.85 15.24 -21.03
C ASP A 12 -9.84 14.24 -20.42
N ALA A 13 -10.17 13.66 -19.26
CA ALA A 13 -9.37 12.63 -18.61
C ALA A 13 -9.24 11.38 -19.49
N ARG A 14 -10.35 10.91 -20.09
CA ARG A 14 -10.36 9.75 -20.99
C ARG A 14 -9.49 9.99 -22.23
N LYS A 15 -9.62 11.17 -22.86
CA LYS A 15 -8.80 11.58 -24.00
C LYS A 15 -7.31 11.63 -23.64
N ALA A 16 -6.95 12.16 -22.48
CA ALA A 16 -5.57 12.23 -22.03
C ALA A 16 -4.96 10.82 -21.86
N VAL A 17 -5.69 9.90 -21.22
CA VAL A 17 -5.23 8.52 -21.00
C VAL A 17 -5.10 7.75 -22.32
N GLU A 18 -6.02 7.96 -23.26
CA GLU A 18 -5.97 7.38 -24.61
C GLU A 18 -4.75 7.88 -25.40
N ALA A 19 -4.34 9.12 -25.20
CA ALA A 19 -3.12 9.68 -25.75
C ALA A 19 -1.84 9.24 -25.01
N GLY A 20 -1.94 8.32 -24.04
CA GLY A 20 -0.81 7.86 -23.22
C GLY A 20 -0.34 8.85 -22.16
N SER A 21 -1.07 9.94 -21.95
CA SER A 21 -0.77 10.94 -20.92
C SER A 21 -1.36 10.56 -19.56
N GLY A 22 -0.79 11.13 -18.49
CA GLY A 22 -1.33 10.98 -17.14
C GLY A 22 -2.57 11.84 -16.88
N LEU A 23 -3.17 11.65 -15.70
CA LEU A 23 -4.37 12.39 -15.26
C LEU A 23 -4.08 13.78 -14.68
N GLY A 24 -2.81 14.21 -14.70
CA GLY A 24 -2.41 15.53 -14.20
C GLY A 24 -2.99 16.65 -15.08
N GLY A 25 -3.56 17.68 -14.47
CA GLY A 25 -4.08 18.86 -15.18
C GLY A 25 -5.46 18.70 -15.81
N THR A 26 -6.07 17.51 -15.81
CA THR A 26 -7.41 17.28 -16.41
C THR A 26 -8.57 17.63 -15.48
N GLY A 27 -8.30 17.94 -14.21
CA GLY A 27 -9.34 18.12 -13.18
C GLY A 27 -9.85 16.80 -12.57
N PHE A 28 -9.39 15.64 -13.06
CA PHE A 28 -9.84 14.31 -12.59
C PHE A 28 -9.78 14.15 -11.07
N TRP A 29 -8.65 14.48 -10.44
CA TRP A 29 -8.49 14.34 -8.98
C TRP A 29 -9.37 15.30 -8.18
N LYS A 30 -9.76 16.45 -8.76
CA LYS A 30 -10.72 17.36 -8.15
C LYS A 30 -12.12 16.74 -8.18
N LEU A 31 -12.54 16.21 -9.34
CA LEU A 31 -13.80 15.49 -9.47
C LEU A 31 -13.90 14.30 -8.50
N VAL A 32 -12.83 13.49 -8.37
CA VAL A 32 -12.77 12.41 -7.36
C VAL A 32 -13.03 12.93 -5.94
N GLY A 33 -12.45 14.08 -5.59
CA GLY A 33 -12.69 14.71 -4.30
C GLY A 33 -14.14 15.14 -4.10
N GLU A 34 -14.80 15.63 -5.15
CA GLU A 34 -16.21 16.00 -5.13
C GLU A 34 -17.13 14.77 -5.03
N ILE A 35 -16.84 13.70 -5.77
CA ILE A 35 -17.58 12.42 -5.70
C ILE A 35 -17.63 11.87 -4.28
N LYS A 36 -16.55 12.04 -3.51
CA LYS A 36 -16.50 11.59 -2.11
C LYS A 36 -17.36 12.42 -1.15
N ARG A 37 -17.84 13.60 -1.56
CA ARG A 37 -18.61 14.54 -0.73
C ARG A 37 -20.06 14.66 -1.18
N ASP A 38 -20.30 14.55 -2.48
CA ASP A 38 -21.59 14.79 -3.10
C ASP A 38 -22.21 13.46 -3.60
N PRO A 39 -23.29 12.98 -2.95
CA PRO A 39 -23.98 11.76 -3.36
C PRO A 39 -24.48 11.78 -4.81
N GLU A 40 -24.82 12.94 -5.38
CA GLU A 40 -25.31 13.00 -6.76
C GLU A 40 -24.24 12.61 -7.77
N LEU A 41 -22.97 12.91 -7.45
CA LEU A 41 -21.82 12.60 -8.31
C LEU A 41 -21.38 11.14 -8.19
N SER A 42 -21.91 10.38 -7.22
CA SER A 42 -21.58 8.95 -7.04
C SER A 42 -21.93 8.09 -8.27
N ARG A 43 -22.84 8.56 -9.13
CA ARG A 43 -23.15 7.95 -10.43
C ARG A 43 -21.94 7.82 -11.36
N PHE A 44 -20.89 8.62 -11.16
CA PHE A 44 -19.68 8.62 -11.99
C PHE A 44 -18.56 7.72 -11.44
N ILE A 45 -18.80 6.98 -10.35
CA ILE A 45 -17.77 6.14 -9.72
C ILE A 45 -17.18 5.12 -10.70
N ASP A 46 -18.03 4.47 -11.50
CA ASP A 46 -17.57 3.44 -12.45
C ASP A 46 -16.74 4.05 -13.59
N ASP A 47 -17.15 5.21 -14.13
CA ASP A 47 -16.38 5.94 -15.14
C ASP A 47 -15.00 6.34 -14.62
N VAL A 48 -14.96 6.87 -13.39
CA VAL A 48 -13.72 7.26 -12.72
C VAL A 48 -12.82 6.05 -12.49
N ALA A 49 -13.39 4.92 -12.07
CA ALA A 49 -12.64 3.70 -11.82
C ALA A 49 -12.04 3.12 -13.12
N GLU A 50 -12.79 3.13 -14.22
CA GLU A 50 -12.30 2.68 -15.53
C GLU A 50 -11.12 3.54 -16.00
N ILE A 51 -11.25 4.87 -15.93
CA ILE A 51 -10.21 5.83 -16.34
C ILE A 51 -8.96 5.68 -15.46
N ASP A 52 -9.12 5.59 -14.13
CA ASP A 52 -8.00 5.38 -13.21
C ASP A 52 -7.29 4.05 -13.48
N GLN A 53 -8.03 2.97 -13.70
CA GLN A 53 -7.46 1.65 -13.99
C GLN A 53 -6.65 1.63 -15.29
N LYS A 54 -7.13 2.32 -16.34
CA LYS A 54 -6.42 2.46 -17.61
C LYS A 54 -5.18 3.33 -17.48
N ALA A 55 -5.30 4.49 -16.82
CA ALA A 55 -4.17 5.37 -16.52
C ALA A 55 -3.09 4.65 -15.70
N PHE A 56 -3.51 3.85 -14.73
CA PHE A 56 -2.61 3.09 -13.87
C PHE A 56 -1.84 2.02 -14.65
N LYS A 57 -2.51 1.27 -15.52
CA LYS A 57 -1.86 0.25 -16.36
C LYS A 57 -0.84 0.87 -17.32
N ASN A 58 -1.08 2.07 -17.84
CA ASN A 58 -0.11 2.80 -18.65
C ASN A 58 1.11 3.28 -17.84
N TRP A 59 0.94 3.50 -16.54
CA TRP A 59 2.01 3.95 -15.65
C TRP A 59 2.84 2.80 -15.04
N ALA A 60 2.22 1.67 -14.76
CA ALA A 60 2.87 0.53 -14.10
C ALA A 60 3.92 -0.12 -15.02
N LEU A 61 5.12 -0.36 -14.49
CA LEU A 61 6.18 -1.05 -15.22
C LEU A 61 5.86 -2.54 -15.38
N LEU A 62 5.36 -3.14 -14.30
CA LEU A 62 4.91 -4.52 -14.27
C LEU A 62 3.53 -4.59 -13.64
N TRP A 63 2.67 -5.41 -14.22
CA TRP A 63 1.35 -5.73 -13.67
C TRP A 63 1.16 -7.23 -13.69
N VAL A 64 0.80 -7.82 -12.56
CA VAL A 64 0.48 -9.24 -12.45
C VAL A 64 -0.93 -9.44 -11.90
N PRO A 65 -1.66 -10.48 -12.35
CA PRO A 65 -2.98 -10.80 -11.83
C PRO A 65 -2.96 -10.95 -10.30
N LEU A 66 -4.05 -10.54 -9.64
CA LEU A 66 -4.12 -10.50 -8.18
C LEU A 66 -3.77 -11.85 -7.55
N TRP A 67 -4.34 -12.95 -8.07
CA TRP A 67 -4.11 -14.29 -7.51
C TRP A 67 -2.63 -14.66 -7.55
N LEU A 68 -1.95 -14.42 -8.68
CA LEU A 68 -0.55 -14.79 -8.86
C LEU A 68 0.35 -13.96 -7.96
N GLY A 69 0.17 -12.64 -7.94
CA GLY A 69 0.95 -11.77 -7.07
C GLY A 69 0.71 -12.09 -5.58
N THR A 70 -0.52 -12.40 -5.19
CA THR A 70 -0.85 -12.78 -3.80
C THR A 70 -0.18 -14.10 -3.42
N THR A 71 -0.24 -15.11 -4.29
CA THR A 71 0.46 -16.39 -4.08
C THR A 71 1.96 -16.17 -3.92
N ILE A 72 2.59 -15.36 -4.78
CA ILE A 72 4.02 -15.04 -4.66
C ILE A 72 4.33 -14.37 -3.32
N MET A 73 3.52 -13.38 -2.91
CA MET A 73 3.73 -12.67 -1.64
C MET A 73 3.54 -13.60 -0.42
N LEU A 74 2.57 -14.52 -0.47
CA LEU A 74 2.35 -15.50 0.61
C LEU A 74 3.51 -16.51 0.69
N VAL A 75 3.97 -17.03 -0.45
CA VAL A 75 5.14 -17.94 -0.50
C VAL A 75 6.39 -17.22 0.00
N ALA A 76 6.63 -15.99 -0.43
CA ALA A 76 7.75 -15.19 0.04
C ALA A 76 7.63 -14.86 1.55
N THR A 77 6.41 -14.59 2.06
CA THR A 77 6.18 -14.43 3.50
C THR A 77 6.56 -15.70 4.26
N ALA A 78 6.12 -16.87 3.78
CA ALA A 78 6.48 -18.15 4.38
C ALA A 78 8.01 -18.40 4.34
N ALA A 79 8.69 -18.02 3.25
CA ALA A 79 10.14 -18.07 3.17
C ALA A 79 10.81 -17.12 4.19
N GLY A 80 10.27 -15.92 4.38
CA GLY A 80 10.72 -14.99 5.42
C GLY A 80 10.60 -15.57 6.82
N LEU A 81 9.46 -16.19 7.15
CA LEU A 81 9.26 -16.91 8.41
C LEU A 81 10.22 -18.10 8.56
N LEU A 82 10.48 -18.84 7.48
CA LEU A 82 11.46 -19.91 7.47
C LEU A 82 12.86 -19.38 7.79
N PHE A 83 13.30 -18.28 7.18
CA PHE A 83 14.59 -17.66 7.52
C PHE A 83 14.66 -17.23 8.98
N VAL A 84 13.61 -16.61 9.53
CA VAL A 84 13.57 -16.32 10.97
C VAL A 84 13.68 -17.60 11.81
N SER A 85 13.01 -18.68 11.40
CA SER A 85 13.06 -19.97 12.10
C SER A 85 14.45 -20.61 12.05
N LEU A 86 15.19 -20.45 10.95
CA LEU A 86 16.56 -20.91 10.80
C LEU A 86 17.57 -20.15 11.68
N ALA A 87 17.18 -19.01 12.25
CA ALA A 87 18.02 -18.30 13.21
C ALA A 87 18.15 -19.06 14.55
N TYR A 88 17.12 -19.81 14.97
CA TYR A 88 17.09 -20.50 16.27
C TYR A 88 18.11 -21.64 16.43
N PRO A 89 18.31 -22.53 15.43
CA PRO A 89 19.35 -23.55 15.52
C PRO A 89 20.74 -23.05 15.07
N ALA A 90 20.84 -21.83 14.57
CA ALA A 90 22.11 -21.23 14.13
C ALA A 90 22.81 -20.53 15.29
N ASP A 91 24.12 -20.30 15.15
CA ASP A 91 24.91 -19.62 16.15
C ASP A 91 25.51 -18.30 15.61
N GLY A 92 25.84 -17.42 16.55
CA GLY A 92 26.61 -16.20 16.30
C GLY A 92 26.16 -15.44 15.05
N PHE A 93 27.10 -15.24 14.11
CA PHE A 93 26.86 -14.45 12.92
C PHE A 93 25.75 -15.01 12.02
N MET A 94 25.61 -16.33 11.90
CA MET A 94 24.60 -16.94 11.02
C MET A 94 23.18 -16.75 11.55
N ALA A 95 22.98 -16.81 12.88
CA ALA A 95 21.70 -16.49 13.50
C ALA A 95 21.27 -15.05 13.14
N ALA A 96 22.19 -14.09 13.22
CA ALA A 96 21.92 -12.71 12.82
C ALA A 96 21.58 -12.56 11.34
N VAL A 97 22.31 -13.24 10.44
CA VAL A 97 22.03 -13.21 8.99
C VAL A 97 20.63 -13.72 8.68
N TRP A 98 20.27 -14.88 9.22
CA TRP A 98 18.95 -15.49 9.01
C TRP A 98 17.82 -14.61 9.54
N LEU A 99 17.99 -14.06 10.74
CA LEU A 99 17.02 -13.15 11.36
C LEU A 99 16.81 -11.87 10.51
N LEU A 100 17.90 -11.22 10.08
CA LEU A 100 17.82 -9.97 9.32
C LEU A 100 17.28 -10.20 7.90
N LEU A 101 17.69 -11.30 7.25
CA LEU A 101 17.15 -11.69 5.95
C LEU A 101 15.65 -11.98 6.03
N GLY A 102 15.23 -12.78 7.01
CA GLY A 102 13.83 -13.08 7.26
C GLY A 102 13.02 -11.82 7.54
N THR A 103 13.54 -10.92 8.38
CA THR A 103 12.92 -9.61 8.67
C THR A 103 12.74 -8.79 7.40
N GLY A 104 13.78 -8.68 6.55
CA GLY A 104 13.72 -7.93 5.29
C GLY A 104 12.66 -8.50 4.33
N VAL A 105 12.59 -9.82 4.20
CA VAL A 105 11.58 -10.49 3.37
C VAL A 105 10.17 -10.25 3.92
N LEU A 106 9.97 -10.37 5.24
CA LEU A 106 8.69 -10.09 5.88
C LEU A 106 8.26 -8.64 5.65
N LEU A 107 9.15 -7.66 5.82
CA LEU A 107 8.87 -6.25 5.55
C LEU A 107 8.40 -6.01 4.11
N ALA A 108 9.10 -6.61 3.13
CA ALA A 108 8.80 -6.42 1.71
C ALA A 108 7.46 -7.03 1.30
N THR A 109 7.07 -8.14 1.92
CA THR A 109 5.90 -8.95 1.50
C THR A 109 4.63 -8.57 2.25
N THR A 110 4.74 -8.33 3.56
CA THR A 110 3.58 -8.16 4.43
C THR A 110 2.94 -6.78 4.38
N HIS A 111 3.65 -5.74 3.94
CA HIS A 111 3.10 -4.39 3.80
C HIS A 111 1.88 -4.38 2.85
N GLY A 112 2.07 -4.87 1.63
CA GLY A 112 1.01 -4.98 0.64
C GLY A 112 -0.07 -5.98 1.04
N LEU A 113 0.31 -7.08 1.70
CA LEU A 113 -0.65 -8.05 2.24
C LEU A 113 -1.51 -7.45 3.37
N GLY A 114 -0.95 -6.53 4.17
CA GLY A 114 -1.68 -5.78 5.19
C GLY A 114 -2.78 -4.91 4.58
N HIS A 115 -2.48 -4.20 3.49
CA HIS A 115 -3.49 -3.47 2.72
C HIS A 115 -4.54 -4.43 2.14
N LEU A 116 -4.10 -5.53 1.52
CA LEU A 116 -4.99 -6.51 0.91
C LEU A 116 -5.97 -7.10 1.93
N LEU A 117 -5.46 -7.59 3.06
CA LEU A 117 -6.26 -8.22 4.11
C LEU A 117 -7.28 -7.25 4.70
N VAL A 118 -6.82 -6.08 5.18
CA VAL A 118 -7.71 -5.10 5.80
C VAL A 118 -8.68 -4.53 4.77
N GLY A 119 -8.23 -4.25 3.55
CA GLY A 119 -9.08 -3.80 2.45
C GLY A 119 -10.22 -4.78 2.17
N ARG A 120 -9.91 -6.08 2.03
CA ARG A 120 -10.93 -7.12 1.81
C ARG A 120 -11.91 -7.22 2.98
N MET A 121 -11.43 -7.14 4.22
CA MET A 121 -12.29 -7.15 5.41
C MET A 121 -13.29 -5.99 5.45
N VAL A 122 -12.94 -4.84 4.85
CA VAL A 122 -13.81 -3.65 4.82
C VAL A 122 -14.55 -3.46 3.51
N GLY A 123 -14.50 -4.45 2.60
CA GLY A 123 -15.25 -4.45 1.33
C GLY A 123 -14.54 -3.80 0.14
N ILE A 124 -13.24 -3.52 0.24
CA ILE A 124 -12.43 -2.99 -0.87
C ILE A 124 -11.82 -4.16 -1.64
N GLU A 125 -12.09 -4.19 -2.95
CA GLU A 125 -11.50 -5.16 -3.86
C GLU A 125 -10.16 -4.66 -4.43
N PHE A 126 -9.44 -5.56 -5.08
CA PHE A 126 -8.12 -5.29 -5.64
C PHE A 126 -8.03 -5.92 -7.02
N THR A 127 -7.37 -5.25 -7.95
CA THR A 127 -7.31 -5.67 -9.36
C THR A 127 -6.00 -6.37 -9.72
N GLY A 128 -4.92 -6.12 -8.99
CA GLY A 128 -3.64 -6.77 -9.26
C GLY A 128 -2.49 -6.26 -8.42
N TRP A 129 -1.35 -6.94 -8.54
CA TRP A 129 -0.08 -6.47 -7.99
C TRP A 129 0.73 -5.78 -9.08
N PHE A 130 1.56 -4.82 -8.70
CA PHE A 130 2.32 -4.04 -9.65
C PHE A 130 3.70 -3.66 -9.12
N ILE A 131 4.59 -3.31 -10.05
CA ILE A 131 5.81 -2.54 -9.77
C ILE A 131 5.66 -1.20 -10.47
N GLY A 132 5.88 -0.11 -9.74
CA GLY A 132 5.83 1.25 -10.29
C GLY A 132 6.87 1.50 -11.39
N LYS A 133 6.79 2.67 -12.03
CA LYS A 133 7.74 3.10 -13.08
C LYS A 133 9.20 2.99 -12.65
N VAL A 134 10.13 2.88 -13.60
CA VAL A 134 11.58 2.70 -13.36
C VAL A 134 12.18 3.72 -12.39
N THR A 135 11.70 4.97 -12.40
CA THR A 135 12.19 6.01 -11.47
C THR A 135 11.69 5.85 -10.03
N GLN A 136 10.67 5.02 -9.81
CA GLN A 136 10.07 4.70 -8.51
C GLN A 136 9.58 3.23 -8.50
N PRO A 137 10.50 2.24 -8.52
CA PRO A 137 10.15 0.83 -8.63
C PRO A 137 9.71 0.29 -7.28
N GLN A 138 8.54 0.72 -6.81
CA GLN A 138 7.94 0.25 -5.57
C GLN A 138 6.87 -0.80 -5.87
N PRO A 139 6.94 -1.98 -5.25
CA PRO A 139 5.88 -2.97 -5.37
C PRO A 139 4.63 -2.48 -4.63
N GLY A 140 3.46 -2.83 -5.14
CA GLY A 140 2.20 -2.52 -4.47
C GLY A 140 1.05 -3.39 -4.96
N VAL A 141 -0.07 -3.30 -4.25
CA VAL A 141 -1.34 -3.87 -4.65
C VAL A 141 -2.29 -2.75 -5.04
N LYS A 142 -2.92 -2.87 -6.21
CA LYS A 142 -3.83 -1.86 -6.72
C LYS A 142 -5.26 -2.19 -6.29
N THR A 143 -5.89 -1.25 -5.61
CA THR A 143 -7.31 -1.31 -5.26
C THR A 143 -8.17 -1.22 -6.52
N ASP A 144 -9.26 -1.97 -6.56
CA ASP A 144 -10.37 -1.65 -7.44
C ASP A 144 -10.97 -0.31 -6.99
N TYR A 145 -10.88 0.69 -7.86
CA TYR A 145 -11.19 2.05 -7.44
C TYR A 145 -12.70 2.28 -7.26
N SER A 146 -13.50 1.43 -7.89
CA SER A 146 -14.95 1.50 -7.83
C SER A 146 -15.47 1.06 -6.45
N THR A 147 -15.05 -0.12 -5.99
CA THR A 147 -15.31 -0.61 -4.63
C THR A 147 -14.65 0.28 -3.57
N TYR A 148 -13.44 0.79 -3.86
CA TYR A 148 -12.78 1.76 -2.99
C TYR A 148 -13.65 3.00 -2.78
N LEU A 149 -14.13 3.68 -3.82
CA LEU A 149 -14.90 4.92 -3.67
C LEU A 149 -16.26 4.72 -2.98
N ARG A 150 -16.88 3.53 -3.12
CA ARG A 150 -18.12 3.18 -2.42
C ARG A 150 -17.94 2.82 -0.94
N THR A 151 -16.72 2.49 -0.53
CA THR A 151 -16.43 2.12 0.86
C THR A 151 -16.37 3.37 1.75
N ASP A 152 -16.88 3.31 2.98
CA ASP A 152 -16.87 4.45 3.93
C ASP A 152 -15.45 5.05 4.12
N PRO A 153 -15.31 6.37 4.27
CA PRO A 153 -14.00 7.01 4.36
C PRO A 153 -13.13 6.49 5.51
N ALA A 154 -13.72 6.20 6.68
CA ALA A 154 -12.99 5.65 7.82
C ALA A 154 -12.37 4.28 7.51
N LYS A 155 -13.11 3.42 6.82
CA LYS A 155 -12.65 2.09 6.37
C LYS A 155 -11.50 2.21 5.36
N ARG A 156 -11.62 3.12 4.39
CA ARG A 156 -10.54 3.43 3.43
C ARG A 156 -9.29 3.94 4.14
N ALA A 157 -9.46 4.79 5.15
CA ALA A 157 -8.35 5.29 5.96
C ALA A 157 -7.62 4.13 6.65
N TRP A 158 -8.35 3.28 7.39
CA TRP A 158 -7.76 2.13 8.08
C TRP A 158 -7.09 1.12 7.15
N MET A 159 -7.61 0.93 5.93
CA MET A 159 -6.92 0.15 4.90
C MET A 159 -5.56 0.76 4.53
N HIS A 160 -5.43 2.08 4.39
CA HIS A 160 -4.11 2.71 4.18
C HIS A 160 -3.22 2.59 5.42
N ALA A 161 -3.76 2.75 6.63
CA ALA A 161 -2.98 2.61 7.84
C ALA A 161 -2.38 1.21 8.03
N SER A 162 -3.07 0.16 7.57
CA SER A 162 -2.69 -1.23 7.87
C SER A 162 -1.30 -1.60 7.38
N GLY A 163 -0.95 -1.26 6.14
CA GLY A 163 0.38 -1.52 5.59
C GLY A 163 1.48 -0.81 6.39
N ALA A 164 1.23 0.44 6.80
CA ALA A 164 2.15 1.23 7.61
C ALA A 164 2.28 0.71 9.06
N LEU A 165 1.21 0.15 9.63
CA LEU A 165 1.26 -0.48 10.95
C LEU A 165 2.06 -1.78 10.91
N VAL A 166 1.83 -2.62 9.90
CA VAL A 166 2.54 -3.89 9.71
C VAL A 166 4.05 -3.67 9.58
N THR A 167 4.48 -2.70 8.78
CA THR A 167 5.92 -2.42 8.59
C THR A 167 6.62 -1.96 9.86
N LYS A 168 5.91 -1.32 10.81
CA LYS A 168 6.47 -0.94 12.11
C LYS A 168 6.44 -2.08 13.12
N ALA A 169 5.38 -2.89 13.08
CA ALA A 169 5.23 -4.01 13.98
C ALA A 169 6.34 -5.05 13.76
N ILE A 170 6.69 -5.35 12.51
CA ILE A 170 7.66 -6.41 12.18
C ILE A 170 9.01 -6.25 12.87
N PRO A 171 9.78 -5.16 12.72
CA PRO A 171 11.09 -5.06 13.35
C PRO A 171 11.00 -5.17 14.87
N LEU A 172 9.93 -4.64 15.49
CA LEU A 172 9.71 -4.73 16.93
C LEU A 172 9.37 -6.16 17.38
N LEU A 173 8.57 -6.91 16.62
CA LEU A 173 8.28 -8.32 16.88
C LEU A 173 9.54 -9.18 16.69
N MET A 174 10.39 -8.84 15.71
CA MET A 174 11.62 -9.57 15.44
C MET A 174 12.69 -9.37 16.51
N ILE A 175 12.62 -8.31 17.33
CA ILE A 175 13.47 -8.18 18.54
C ILE A 175 13.25 -9.39 19.46
N GLY A 176 12.00 -9.76 19.71
CA GLY A 176 11.68 -10.94 20.54
C GLY A 176 12.23 -12.23 19.94
N SER A 177 12.13 -12.38 18.61
CA SER A 177 12.72 -13.52 17.90
C SER A 177 14.24 -13.55 17.99
N GLY A 178 14.91 -12.39 17.88
CA GLY A 178 16.36 -12.29 18.00
C GLY A 178 16.86 -12.64 19.41
N ILE A 179 16.16 -12.18 20.45
CA ILE A 179 16.47 -12.55 21.83
C ILE A 179 16.28 -14.06 22.04
N ALA A 180 15.15 -14.62 21.58
CA ALA A 180 14.83 -16.03 21.75
C ALA A 180 15.75 -16.98 20.97
N ALA A 181 16.26 -16.54 19.83
CA ALA A 181 17.25 -17.27 19.03
C ALA A 181 18.70 -17.05 19.50
N GLU A 182 18.91 -16.35 20.63
CA GLU A 182 20.25 -15.98 21.14
C GLU A 182 21.13 -15.29 20.08
N ALA A 183 20.48 -14.55 19.16
CA ALA A 183 21.18 -13.87 18.09
C ALA A 183 22.10 -12.77 18.67
N PRO A 184 23.25 -12.48 18.03
CA PRO A 184 24.16 -11.43 18.46
C PRO A 184 23.43 -10.11 18.74
N SER A 185 23.78 -9.49 19.87
CA SER A 185 23.12 -8.26 20.35
C SER A 185 23.11 -7.13 19.31
N TRP A 186 24.13 -7.02 18.46
CA TRP A 186 24.17 -6.03 17.39
C TRP A 186 23.00 -6.17 16.41
N SER A 187 22.56 -7.39 16.11
CA SER A 187 21.43 -7.63 15.21
C SER A 187 20.11 -7.19 15.84
N VAL A 188 19.95 -7.39 17.15
CA VAL A 188 18.81 -6.90 17.93
C VAL A 188 18.80 -5.37 17.98
N TRP A 189 19.96 -4.74 18.18
CA TRP A 189 20.09 -3.27 18.12
C TRP A 189 19.74 -2.73 16.74
N LEU A 190 20.14 -3.41 15.66
CA LEU A 190 19.75 -3.01 14.31
C LEU A 190 18.24 -3.08 14.10
N LEU A 191 17.56 -4.13 14.59
CA LEU A 191 16.10 -4.24 14.52
C LEU A 191 15.41 -3.11 15.30
N LEU A 192 15.91 -2.77 16.49
CA LEU A 192 15.40 -1.65 17.27
C LEU A 192 15.60 -0.32 16.54
N VAL A 193 16.80 -0.04 16.04
CA VAL A 193 17.11 1.17 15.28
C VAL A 193 16.24 1.25 14.02
N LEU A 194 16.05 0.14 13.31
CA LEU A 194 15.18 0.06 12.13
C LEU A 194 13.73 0.40 12.49
N GLY A 195 13.18 -0.21 13.55
CA GLY A 195 11.82 0.05 14.00
C GLY A 195 11.62 1.52 14.43
N LEU A 196 12.54 2.05 15.23
CA LEU A 196 12.49 3.46 15.66
C LEU A 196 12.67 4.42 14.49
N ALA A 197 13.57 4.12 13.55
CA ALA A 197 13.76 4.92 12.35
C ALA A 197 12.48 4.94 11.51
N MET A 198 11.82 3.80 11.29
CA MET A 198 10.55 3.73 10.55
C MET A 198 9.42 4.53 11.23
N ILE A 199 9.35 4.50 12.56
CA ILE A 199 8.40 5.33 13.33
C ILE A 199 8.74 6.81 13.16
N THR A 200 10.02 7.17 13.30
CA THR A 200 10.50 8.56 13.22
C THR A 200 10.32 9.15 11.84
N THR A 201 10.67 8.42 10.78
CA THR A 201 10.46 8.86 9.39
C THR A 201 9.00 9.11 9.10
N ASP A 202 8.11 8.29 9.67
CA ASP A 202 6.69 8.55 9.57
C ASP A 202 6.31 9.79 10.35
N VAL A 203 6.64 9.94 11.63
CA VAL A 203 6.24 11.16 12.38
C VAL A 203 6.74 12.46 11.72
N LEU A 204 7.95 12.45 11.15
CA LEU A 204 8.58 13.66 10.59
C LEU A 204 8.23 13.93 9.11
N TRP A 205 8.01 12.89 8.28
CA TRP A 205 7.78 13.04 6.83
C TRP A 205 6.44 12.48 6.32
N SER A 206 5.61 11.88 7.19
CA SER A 206 4.34 11.20 6.89
C SER A 206 3.39 11.99 6.00
N THR A 207 3.28 13.30 6.21
CA THR A 207 2.21 14.12 5.62
C THR A 207 2.37 14.38 4.12
N LYS A 208 3.54 14.07 3.53
CA LYS A 208 3.84 14.44 2.14
C LYS A 208 3.74 13.30 1.13
N ALA A 209 4.05 12.05 1.50
CA ALA A 209 4.07 10.93 0.55
C ALA A 209 3.70 9.53 1.11
N SER A 210 3.39 9.40 2.40
CA SER A 210 3.17 8.08 3.03
C SER A 210 1.70 7.64 3.04
N ASP A 211 1.44 6.40 3.46
CA ASP A 211 0.06 5.94 3.68
C ASP A 211 -0.66 6.72 4.77
N TRP A 212 0.04 7.35 5.72
CA TRP A 212 -0.59 8.24 6.68
C TRP A 212 -1.14 9.51 6.04
N LYS A 213 -0.51 10.02 4.96
CA LYS A 213 -1.11 11.11 4.17
C LYS A 213 -2.44 10.64 3.58
N LYS A 214 -2.50 9.41 3.07
CA LYS A 214 -3.74 8.84 2.52
C LYS A 214 -4.76 8.64 3.65
N PHE A 215 -4.36 8.09 4.80
CA PHE A 215 -5.18 7.97 5.99
C PHE A 215 -5.79 9.31 6.39
N GLN A 216 -4.96 10.34 6.60
CA GLN A 216 -5.41 11.69 6.97
C GLN A 216 -6.37 12.28 5.94
N ARG A 217 -6.05 12.13 4.64
CA ARG A 217 -6.93 12.57 3.56
C ARG A 217 -8.26 11.83 3.56
N GLU A 218 -8.31 10.53 3.84
CA GLU A 218 -9.58 9.82 3.91
C GLU A 218 -10.35 10.17 5.19
N MET A 219 -9.66 10.34 6.32
CA MET A 219 -10.26 10.79 7.59
C MET A 219 -10.86 12.19 7.51
N SER A 220 -10.34 13.08 6.67
CA SER A 220 -10.94 14.41 6.49
C SER A 220 -12.35 14.35 5.90
N PHE A 221 -12.73 13.26 5.23
CA PHE A 221 -14.10 13.04 4.73
C PHE A 221 -15.03 12.40 5.78
N VAL A 222 -14.51 11.95 6.92
CA VAL A 222 -15.35 11.47 8.05
C VAL A 222 -15.87 12.66 8.85
N GLN A 223 -15.10 13.74 8.89
CA GLN A 223 -15.36 14.94 9.70
C GLN A 223 -16.14 16.02 8.94
N SER A 224 -16.43 15.80 7.65
CA SER A 224 -17.14 16.72 6.75
C SER A 224 -18.56 16.27 6.51
#